data_AF-A0A5B6TL51-F1
#
_entry.id   AF-A0A5B6TL51-F1
#
_cell.length_a   1.000
_cell.length_b   1.000
_cell.length_c   1.000
_cell.angle_alpha   90.00
_cell.angle_beta   90.00
_cell.angle_gamma   90.00
#
_symmetry.space_group_name_H-M   'P 1'
#
loop_
_entity.id
_entity.type
_entity.pdbx_description
1 polymer ?
#
loop_
_entity_poly.entity_id
_entity_poly.type
_entity_poly.pdbx_seq_one_letter_code
_entity_poly.pdbx_strand_id
1 'polypeptide(L)' 'MGKARISSKPAGENSPYPVEFFAQKHGLTAKASGVIIRANGPSRRACDIAAVAFIAAVARRNRQSQR' A
#
# COMPACT_ATOMS: atom_id res chain seq x y z
N MET A 1 20.09 30.07 -24.80
CA MET A 1 20.86 28.85 -24.41
C MET A 1 20.76 28.70 -22.90
N GLY A 2 19.85 27.89 -22.37
CA GLY A 2 20.17 26.56 -21.80
C GLY A 2 20.50 26.67 -20.31
N LYS A 3 19.90 25.98 -19.35
CA LYS A 3 18.99 24.83 -19.35
C LYS A 3 18.14 24.88 -18.09
N ALA A 4 16.85 24.61 -18.22
CA ALA A 4 16.01 24.19 -17.11
C ALA A 4 16.68 22.97 -16.45
N ARG A 5 16.97 23.06 -15.15
CA ARG A 5 17.31 21.88 -14.35
C ARG A 5 16.01 21.12 -14.12
N ILE A 6 15.64 20.32 -15.10
CA ILE A 6 14.63 19.28 -14.94
C ILE A 6 15.29 18.26 -14.00
N SER A 7 15.12 18.47 -12.70
CA SER A 7 15.36 17.45 -11.70
C SER A 7 14.27 16.41 -11.90
N SER A 8 14.45 15.55 -12.90
CA SER A 8 13.67 14.35 -13.12
C SER A 8 13.95 13.40 -11.95
N LYS A 9 13.35 13.66 -10.78
CA LYS A 9 13.17 12.63 -9.77
C LYS A 9 12.50 11.46 -10.48
N PRO A 10 13.09 10.26 -10.52
CA PRO A 10 12.45 9.15 -11.21
C PRO A 10 11.07 8.95 -10.58
N ALA A 11 10.02 9.02 -11.41
CA ALA A 11 8.63 8.80 -11.02
C ALA A 11 8.36 7.32 -10.67
N GLY A 12 9.33 6.64 -10.05
CA GLY A 12 9.29 5.21 -9.74
C GLY A 12 8.93 4.90 -8.29
N GLU A 13 9.20 5.79 -7.34
CA GLU A 13 9.06 5.48 -5.90
C GLU A 13 8.10 6.41 -5.14
N ASN A 14 7.67 7.52 -5.76
CA ASN A 14 6.85 8.54 -5.11
C ASN A 14 5.45 8.69 -5.74
N SER A 15 5.07 7.79 -6.66
CA SER A 15 3.73 7.78 -7.24
C SER A 15 2.76 7.10 -6.25
N PRO A 16 1.62 7.73 -5.91
CA PRO A 16 0.63 7.17 -5.00
C PRO A 16 0.31 5.72 -5.38
N TYR A 17 0.41 4.79 -4.43
CA TYR A 17 0.08 3.40 -4.69
C TYR A 17 -1.43 3.35 -5.05
N PRO A 18 -1.83 2.97 -6.29
CA PRO A 18 -3.23 3.02 -6.65
C PRO A 18 -4.04 2.05 -5.77
N VAL A 19 -5.05 2.58 -5.07
CA VAL A 19 -5.82 1.84 -4.06
C VAL A 19 -6.48 0.60 -4.67
N GLU A 20 -7.04 0.72 -5.88
CA GLU A 20 -7.71 -0.39 -6.58
C GLU A 20 -6.74 -1.50 -6.97
N PHE A 21 -5.55 -1.15 -7.46
CA PHE A 21 -4.53 -2.13 -7.79
C PHE A 21 -4.03 -2.86 -6.53
N PHE A 22 -3.82 -2.12 -5.44
CA PHE A 22 -3.42 -2.70 -4.15
C PHE A 22 -4.50 -3.62 -3.56
N ALA A 23 -5.76 -3.19 -3.63
CA ALA A 23 -6.91 -3.97 -3.22
C ALA A 23 -6.98 -5.31 -3.97
N GLN A 24 -6.89 -5.27 -5.30
CA GLN A 24 -6.91 -6.47 -6.13
C GLN A 24 -5.72 -7.38 -5.83
N LYS A 25 -4.50 -6.83 -5.73
CA LYS A 25 -3.27 -7.59 -5.47
C LYS A 25 -3.33 -8.39 -4.16
N HIS A 26 -3.89 -7.81 -3.11
CA HIS A 26 -3.89 -8.39 -1.77
C HIS A 26 -5.25 -8.99 -1.35
N GLY A 27 -6.24 -8.99 -2.23
CA GLY A 27 -7.59 -9.46 -1.91
C GLY A 27 -8.27 -8.64 -0.79
N LEU A 28 -7.95 -7.35 -0.72
CA LEU A 28 -8.45 -6.43 0.30
C LEU A 28 -9.58 -5.56 -0.26
N THR A 29 -10.43 -5.04 0.63
CA THR A 29 -11.40 -4.00 0.25
C THR A 29 -10.67 -2.68 -0.03
N ALA A 30 -11.22 -1.84 -0.92
CA ALA A 30 -10.67 -0.51 -1.19
C ALA A 30 -10.49 0.33 0.09
N LYS A 31 -11.39 0.17 1.06
CA LYS A 31 -11.29 0.82 2.37
C LYS A 31 -10.07 0.35 3.17
N ALA A 32 -9.86 -0.96 3.30
CA ALA A 32 -8.70 -1.50 4.01
C ALA A 32 -7.38 -1.11 3.32
N SER A 33 -7.36 -1.21 1.98
CA SER A 33 -6.25 -0.76 1.14
C SER A 33 -5.88 0.69 1.37
N GLY A 34 -6.87 1.60 1.36
CA GLY A 34 -6.64 3.02 1.61
C GLY A 34 -6.11 3.32 3.01
N VAL A 35 -6.47 2.53 4.02
CA VAL A 35 -5.91 2.65 5.37
C VAL A 35 -4.43 2.24 5.38
N ILE A 36 -4.10 1.08 4.79
CA ILE A 36 -2.72 0.58 4.76
C ILE A 36 -1.80 1.54 4.01
N ILE A 37 -2.23 2.04 2.84
CA ILE A 37 -1.44 2.98 2.05
C ILE A 37 -1.21 4.29 2.81
N ARG A 38 -2.25 4.85 3.45
CA ARG A 38 -2.11 6.08 4.25
C ARG A 38 -1.22 5.90 5.47
N ALA A 39 -1.30 4.75 6.14
CA ALA A 39 -0.55 4.48 7.36
C ALA A 39 0.95 4.23 7.13
N ASN A 40 1.34 3.69 5.96
CA ASN A 40 2.71 3.30 5.66
C ASN A 40 3.44 4.27 4.73
N GLY A 41 2.74 5.29 4.22
CA GLY A 41 3.31 6.30 3.32
C GLY A 41 3.49 5.80 1.88
N PRO A 42 4.22 6.54 1.03
CA PRO A 42 4.30 6.27 -0.41
C PRO A 42 5.10 5.00 -0.76
N SER A 43 5.77 4.37 0.20
CA SER A 43 6.59 3.18 -0.04
C SER A 43 5.73 1.96 -0.36
N ARG A 44 5.75 1.55 -1.63
CA ARG A 44 5.05 0.34 -2.11
C ARG A 44 5.48 -0.91 -1.34
N ARG A 45 6.78 -1.05 -1.07
CA ARG A 45 7.32 -2.18 -0.31
C ARG A 45 6.81 -2.21 1.13
N ALA A 46 6.74 -1.05 1.80
CA ALA A 46 6.19 -0.97 3.15
C ALA A 46 4.69 -1.33 3.17
N CYS A 47 3.93 -0.82 2.19
CA CYS A 47 2.52 -1.15 2.04
C CYS A 47 2.30 -2.65 1.81
N ASP A 48 3.11 -3.30 0.98
CA ASP A 48 3.00 -4.74 0.71
C ASP A 48 3.27 -5.58 1.97
N ILE A 49 4.32 -5.27 2.73
CA ILE A 49 4.62 -5.94 3.99
C ILE A 49 3.47 -5.74 4.98
N ALA A 50 2.94 -4.51 5.07
CA ALA A 50 1.82 -4.19 5.94
C ALA A 50 0.53 -4.94 5.53
N ALA A 51 0.26 -5.12 4.24
CA ALA A 51 -0.87 -5.93 3.78
C ALA A 51 -0.76 -7.39 4.23
N VAL A 52 0.40 -8.02 4.08
CA VAL A 52 0.62 -9.40 4.53
C VAL A 52 0.38 -9.52 6.04
N ALA A 53 0.91 -8.58 6.83
CA ALA A 53 0.70 -8.55 8.28
C ALA A 53 -0.78 -8.33 8.64
N PHE A 54 -1.46 -7.43 7.93
CA PHE A 54 -2.89 -7.15 8.13
C PHE A 54 -3.75 -8.39 7.86
N ILE A 55 -3.53 -9.10 6.76
CA ILE A 55 -4.26 -10.32 6.41
C ILE A 55 -4.06 -11.40 7.49
N ALA A 56 -2.82 -11.60 7.94
CA ALA A 56 -2.51 -12.55 9.01
C ALA A 56 -3.22 -12.17 10.33
N ALA A 57 -3.26 -10.89 10.68
CA ALA A 57 -3.95 -10.40 11.87
C ALA A 57 -5.47 -10.61 11.80
N VAL A 58 -6.09 -10.30 10.64
CA VAL A 58 -7.52 -10.53 10.41
C VAL A 58 -7.86 -12.02 10.50
N ALA A 59 -7.07 -12.89 9.87
CA ALA A 59 -7.27 -14.34 9.93
C ALA A 59 -7.20 -14.86 11.37
N ARG A 60 -6.23 -14.37 12.17
CA ARG A 60 -6.11 -14.73 13.60
C ARG A 60 -7.31 -14.25 14.40
N ARG A 61 -7.76 -13.01 14.19
CA ARG A 61 -8.94 -12.43 14.86
C ARG A 61 -10.20 -13.23 14.57
N ASN A 62 -10.43 -13.60 13.31
CA ASN A 62 -11.61 -14.37 12.91
C ASN A 62 -11.65 -15.74 13.60
N ARG A 63 -10.49 -16.42 13.73
CA ARG A 63 -10.40 -17.69 14.47
C ARG A 63 -10.65 -17.53 15.97
N GLN A 64 -10.25 -16.40 16.56
CA GLN A 64 -10.51 -16.11 17.97
C GLN A 64 -11.97 -15.75 18.23
N SER A 65 -12.60 -15.00 17.33
CA SER A 65 -14.03 -14.64 17.42
C SER A 65 -14.98 -15.82 17.20
N GLN A 66 -14.49 -16.94 16.68
CA GLN A 66 -15.24 -18.19 16.49
C GLN A 66 -15.07 -19.19 17.63
N ARG A 67 -14.26 -18.85 18.65
CA ARG A 67 -14.15 -19.61 19.90
C ARG A 67 -15.06 -19.01 20.95
#